data_AF-A0A1J5J452-F1
#
_entry.id   AF-A0A1J5J452-F1
#
_cell.length_a   1.000
_cell.length_b   1.000
_cell.length_c   1.000
_cell.angle_alpha   90.00
_cell.angle_beta   90.00
_cell.angle_gamma   90.00
#
_symmetry.space_group_name_H-M   'P 1'
#
loop_
_entity.id
_entity.type
_entity.pdbx_description
1 polymer ?
#
loop_
_entity_poly.entity_id
_entity_poly.type
_entity_poly.pdbx_seq_one_letter_code
_entity_poly.pdbx_strand_id
1 'polypeptide(L)'
;MSSEAIWMRLFRPKVGWVEDACSLCEKNTLFDKVNRKSIRWLVTRMHPRSYRVGEPILDMGNSGAGAVLVLSGEVAVRINGAEIQRMHRGDLFGEVALAADLPRTADIVAIEDCELVFFLRSDLQEWLAIMPKEAARLLQNLSKMLAQRLMEKNKLISRQQDR
;
A
#
# COMPACT_ATOMS: atom_id res chain seq x y z
N MET A 1 22.73 -20.94 -25.08
CA MET A 1 22.04 -20.63 -23.81
C MET A 1 20.57 -20.45 -24.15
N SER A 2 19.68 -21.27 -23.62
CA SER A 2 18.26 -21.28 -24.05
C SER A 2 17.53 -20.02 -23.57
N SER A 3 16.66 -19.48 -24.43
CA SER A 3 15.87 -18.28 -24.17
C SER A 3 15.01 -18.41 -22.89
N GLU A 4 14.62 -19.63 -22.50
CA GLU A 4 13.89 -19.91 -21.25
C GLU A 4 14.67 -19.52 -19.97
N ALA A 5 16.00 -19.64 -19.95
CA ALA A 5 16.81 -19.33 -18.77
C ALA A 5 16.88 -17.82 -18.47
N ILE A 6 16.71 -16.98 -19.50
CA ILE A 6 16.67 -15.53 -19.38
C ILE A 6 15.33 -15.09 -18.80
N TRP A 7 14.23 -15.66 -19.29
CA TRP A 7 12.88 -15.40 -18.79
C TRP A 7 12.69 -15.85 -17.34
N MET A 8 13.27 -17.00 -16.95
CA MET A 8 13.25 -17.47 -15.56
C MET A 8 14.09 -16.60 -14.59
N ARG A 9 15.09 -15.86 -15.07
CA ARG A 9 15.87 -14.91 -14.24
C ARG A 9 15.17 -13.55 -14.10
N LEU A 10 14.44 -13.11 -15.11
CA LEU A 10 13.68 -11.85 -15.09
C LEU A 10 12.38 -11.97 -14.29
N PHE A 11 11.79 -13.16 -14.21
CA PHE A 11 10.54 -13.42 -13.49
C PHE A 11 10.70 -14.50 -12.41
N ARG A 12 11.66 -14.34 -11.49
CA ARG A 12 11.56 -15.04 -10.20
C ARG A 12 10.61 -14.25 -9.30
N PRO A 13 9.32 -14.61 -9.14
CA PRO A 13 8.66 -14.25 -7.91
C PRO A 13 9.49 -14.91 -6.81
N LYS A 14 10.05 -14.13 -5.88
CA LYS A 14 10.67 -14.70 -4.68
C LYS A 14 9.64 -15.65 -4.07
N VAL A 15 9.93 -16.94 -4.10
CA VAL A 15 9.15 -17.98 -3.44
C VAL A 15 9.13 -17.59 -1.97
N GLY A 16 8.00 -17.05 -1.48
CA GLY A 16 7.87 -16.53 -0.12
C GLY A 16 7.20 -15.16 0.04
N TRP A 17 6.98 -14.39 -1.04
CA TRP A 17 6.39 -13.05 -0.91
C TRP A 17 5.00 -13.06 -0.25
N VAL A 18 4.20 -14.10 -0.46
CA VAL A 18 2.87 -14.24 0.17
C VAL A 18 3.01 -14.34 1.69
N GLU A 19 3.90 -15.20 2.18
CA GLU A 19 4.09 -15.38 3.62
C GLU A 19 4.61 -14.09 4.26
N ASP A 20 5.56 -13.46 3.57
CA ASP A 20 6.17 -12.22 3.99
C ASP A 20 5.15 -11.07 4.05
N ALA A 21 4.38 -10.88 2.96
CA ALA A 21 3.30 -9.90 2.89
C ALA A 21 2.25 -10.15 3.98
N CYS A 22 1.86 -11.40 4.21
CA CYS A 22 0.91 -11.71 5.28
C CYS A 22 1.47 -11.31 6.66
N SER A 23 2.75 -11.59 6.94
CA SER A 23 3.41 -11.21 8.19
C SER A 23 3.58 -9.70 8.35
N LEU A 24 3.77 -8.95 7.27
CA LEU A 24 3.76 -7.48 7.29
C LEU A 24 2.34 -6.93 7.53
N CYS A 25 1.33 -7.49 6.85
CA CYS A 25 -0.07 -7.14 7.08
C CYS A 25 -0.47 -7.35 8.54
N GLU A 26 -0.14 -8.49 9.16
CA GLU A 26 -0.46 -8.77 10.57
C GLU A 26 0.10 -7.74 11.57
N LYS A 27 1.21 -7.09 11.22
CA LYS A 27 1.84 -6.05 12.05
C LYS A 27 1.29 -4.65 11.77
N ASN A 28 0.57 -4.48 10.67
CA ASN A 28 0.05 -3.19 10.25
C ASN A 28 -1.32 -2.92 10.89
N THR A 29 -1.51 -1.72 11.43
CA THR A 29 -2.74 -1.32 12.15
C THR A 29 -4.00 -1.40 11.31
N LEU A 30 -3.90 -1.32 9.98
CA LEU A 30 -5.03 -1.48 9.08
C LEU A 30 -5.65 -2.89 9.17
N PHE A 31 -4.85 -3.90 9.49
CA PHE A 31 -5.28 -5.29 9.62
C PHE A 31 -5.47 -5.73 11.08
N ASP A 32 -5.51 -4.80 12.05
CA ASP A 32 -5.74 -5.14 13.45
C ASP A 32 -6.99 -6.02 13.60
N LYS A 33 -6.84 -7.14 14.31
CA LYS A 33 -7.88 -8.17 14.55
C LYS A 33 -8.47 -8.81 13.30
N VAL A 34 -7.87 -8.65 12.12
CA VAL A 34 -8.19 -9.45 10.94
C VAL A 34 -7.49 -10.80 11.06
N ASN A 35 -8.22 -11.91 10.89
CA ASN A 35 -7.61 -13.22 11.09
C ASN A 35 -6.63 -13.60 9.95
N ARG A 36 -5.60 -14.40 10.27
CA ARG A 36 -4.55 -14.84 9.33
C ARG A 36 -5.09 -15.54 8.09
N LYS A 37 -6.14 -16.36 8.20
CA LYS A 37 -6.76 -17.03 7.03
C LYS A 37 -7.30 -16.01 6.03
N SER A 38 -7.93 -14.95 6.54
CA SER A 38 -8.49 -13.86 5.74
C SER A 38 -7.40 -12.98 5.11
N ILE A 39 -6.37 -12.62 5.90
CA ILE A 39 -5.18 -11.91 5.40
C ILE A 39 -4.55 -12.70 4.25
N ARG A 40 -4.32 -14.01 4.43
CA ARG A 40 -3.72 -14.86 3.40
C ARG A 40 -4.55 -14.90 2.13
N TRP A 41 -5.87 -15.07 2.27
CA TRP A 41 -6.77 -15.09 1.11
C TRP A 41 -6.71 -13.77 0.32
N LEU A 42 -6.64 -12.63 1.02
CA LEU A 42 -6.51 -11.33 0.38
C LEU A 42 -5.15 -11.17 -0.29
N VAL A 43 -4.05 -11.46 0.43
CA VAL A 43 -2.68 -11.35 -0.08
C VAL A 43 -2.47 -12.17 -1.35
N THR A 44 -3.06 -13.37 -1.44
CA THR A 44 -2.97 -14.20 -2.67
C THR A 44 -3.62 -13.59 -3.92
N ARG A 45 -4.43 -12.53 -3.76
CA ARG A 45 -5.08 -11.78 -4.85
C ARG A 45 -4.45 -10.41 -5.09
N MET A 46 -3.54 -9.97 -4.23
CA MET A 46 -2.81 -8.73 -4.42
C MET A 46 -1.75 -8.88 -5.52
N HIS A 47 -1.27 -7.75 -6.03
CA HIS A 47 -0.49 -7.70 -7.26
C HIS A 47 0.96 -7.26 -6.98
N PRO A 48 1.93 -8.19 -6.89
CA PRO A 48 3.33 -7.84 -6.68
C PRO A 48 3.94 -7.20 -7.94
N ARG A 49 4.79 -6.18 -7.75
CA ARG A 49 5.53 -5.47 -8.80
C ARG A 49 6.92 -5.10 -8.30
N SER A 50 7.87 -5.08 -9.22
CA SER A 50 9.25 -4.66 -8.95
C SER A 50 9.53 -3.35 -9.69
N TYR A 51 10.29 -2.46 -9.04
CA TYR A 51 10.68 -1.17 -9.58
C TYR A 51 12.18 -0.98 -9.38
N ARG A 52 12.85 -0.34 -10.33
CA ARG A 52 14.25 0.04 -10.19
C ARG A 52 14.39 1.40 -9.53
N VAL A 53 15.55 1.66 -8.92
CA VAL A 53 15.88 2.99 -8.42
C VAL A 53 15.60 4.09 -9.47
N GLY A 54 14.89 5.14 -9.04
CA GLY A 54 14.49 6.27 -9.86
C GLY A 54 13.23 6.06 -10.70
N GLU A 55 12.66 4.85 -10.74
CA GLU A 55 11.45 4.56 -11.51
C GLU A 55 10.20 5.19 -10.85
N PRO A 56 9.34 5.87 -11.63
CA PRO A 56 8.05 6.35 -11.13
C PRO A 56 7.12 5.16 -10.87
N ILE A 57 6.53 5.12 -9.68
CA ILE A 57 5.62 4.06 -9.23
C ILE A 57 4.17 4.48 -9.40
N LEU A 58 3.84 5.71 -8.99
CA LEU A 58 2.51 6.32 -9.10
C LEU A 58 2.68 7.81 -9.34
N ASP A 59 1.94 8.35 -10.32
CA ASP A 59 1.92 9.78 -10.60
C ASP A 59 0.72 10.48 -9.93
N MET A 60 0.92 11.73 -9.52
CA MET A 60 -0.11 12.62 -9.02
C MET A 60 -1.22 12.83 -10.07
N GLY A 61 -2.48 12.88 -9.62
CA GLY A 61 -3.63 13.11 -10.50
C GLY A 61 -4.20 11.86 -11.18
N ASN A 62 -3.47 10.73 -11.21
CA ASN A 62 -4.02 9.47 -11.72
C ASN A 62 -4.99 8.84 -10.70
N SER A 63 -6.22 8.59 -11.11
CA SER A 63 -7.20 7.79 -10.36
C SER A 63 -6.98 6.30 -10.63
N GLY A 64 -7.08 5.44 -9.60
CA GLY A 64 -7.36 4.02 -9.83
C GLY A 64 -6.46 2.98 -9.16
N ALA A 65 -5.36 3.35 -8.50
CA ALA A 65 -4.60 2.38 -7.72
C ALA A 65 -5.13 2.34 -6.28
N GLY A 66 -5.31 1.15 -5.69
CA GLY A 66 -5.68 1.01 -4.28
C GLY A 66 -4.50 1.28 -3.33
N ALA A 67 -4.38 0.55 -2.22
CA ALA A 67 -3.23 0.70 -1.34
C ALA A 67 -1.99 -0.01 -1.88
N VAL A 68 -0.81 0.37 -1.40
CA VAL A 68 0.47 -0.27 -1.74
C VAL A 68 1.22 -0.61 -0.46
N LEU A 69 1.68 -1.86 -0.35
CA LEU A 69 2.55 -2.36 0.71
C LEU A 69 3.99 -2.45 0.18
N VAL A 70 4.95 -1.90 0.92
CA VAL A 70 6.38 -2.07 0.62
C VAL A 70 6.86 -3.41 1.16
N LEU A 71 7.24 -4.34 0.28
CA LEU A 71 7.91 -5.58 0.69
C LEU A 71 9.41 -5.34 0.91
N SER A 72 10.08 -4.66 0.00
CA SER A 72 11.50 -4.32 0.16
C SER A 72 11.88 -3.05 -0.59
N GLY A 73 12.99 -2.45 -0.19
CA GLY A 73 13.47 -1.17 -0.69
C GLY A 73 12.80 0.02 0.00
N GLU A 74 12.98 1.18 -0.60
CA GLU A 74 12.51 2.47 -0.09
C GLU A 74 11.88 3.29 -1.22
N VAL A 75 10.75 3.95 -0.93
CA VAL A 75 10.07 4.84 -1.88
C VAL A 75 9.90 6.23 -1.28
N ALA A 76 10.03 7.26 -2.11
CA ALA A 76 9.79 8.64 -1.74
C ALA A 76 8.40 9.08 -2.19
N VAL A 77 7.68 9.74 -1.29
CA VAL A 77 6.46 10.49 -1.56
C VAL A 77 6.84 11.94 -1.84
N ARG A 78 6.45 12.44 -3.01
CA ARG A 78 6.77 13.82 -3.46
C ARG A 78 5.51 14.61 -3.75
N ILE A 79 5.49 15.87 -3.35
CA ILE A 79 4.44 16.84 -3.71
C ILE A 79 5.14 18.03 -4.35
N ASN A 80 4.71 18.41 -5.56
CA ASN A 80 5.32 19.51 -6.33
C ASN A 80 6.86 19.38 -6.44
N GLY A 81 7.35 18.15 -6.66
CA GLY A 81 8.77 17.84 -6.78
C GLY A 81 9.56 17.79 -5.46
N ALA A 82 8.98 18.21 -4.33
CA ALA A 82 9.60 18.14 -3.02
C ALA A 82 9.28 16.82 -2.32
N GLU A 83 10.30 16.13 -1.80
CA GLU A 83 10.13 14.93 -0.97
C GLU A 83 9.54 15.31 0.39
N ILE A 84 8.38 14.72 0.72
CA ILE A 84 7.67 14.98 1.97
C ILE A 84 7.76 13.82 2.95
N GLN A 85 7.99 12.61 2.45
CA GLN A 85 8.02 11.40 3.27
C GLN A 85 8.74 10.26 2.52
N ARG A 86 9.40 9.38 3.27
CA ARG A 86 9.91 8.09 2.80
C ARG A 86 9.09 6.95 3.39
N MET A 87 8.81 5.94 2.59
CA MET A 87 8.17 4.70 3.01
C MET A 87 9.13 3.54 2.82
N HIS A 88 9.13 2.64 3.78
CA HIS A 88 10.06 1.53 3.90
C HIS A 88 9.29 0.23 4.05
N ARG A 89 10.01 -0.88 4.06
CA ARG A 89 9.43 -2.22 4.27
C ARG A 89 8.42 -2.26 5.42
N GLY A 90 7.22 -2.75 5.12
CA GLY A 90 6.09 -2.86 6.05
C GLY A 90 5.15 -1.66 6.04
N ASP A 91 5.56 -0.53 5.47
CA ASP A 91 4.68 0.62 5.29
C ASP A 91 3.62 0.30 4.23
N LEU A 92 2.39 0.67 4.56
CA LEU A 92 1.24 0.62 3.68
C LEU A 92 0.75 2.05 3.46
N PHE A 93 0.68 2.46 2.21
CA PHE A 93 0.32 3.82 1.82
C PHE A 93 -0.73 3.82 0.70
N GLY A 94 -1.33 4.99 0.46
CA GLY A 94 -2.38 5.14 -0.55
C GLY A 94 -3.71 4.51 -0.14
N GLU A 95 -3.88 4.17 1.14
CA GLU A 95 -5.06 3.53 1.73
C GLU A 95 -6.35 4.33 1.59
N VAL A 96 -6.25 5.66 1.45
CA VAL A 96 -7.40 6.52 1.16
C VAL A 96 -8.11 6.07 -0.12
N ALA A 97 -7.36 5.58 -1.12
CA ALA A 97 -7.93 5.10 -2.39
C ALA A 97 -8.72 3.79 -2.25
N LEU A 98 -8.62 3.09 -1.12
CA LEU A 98 -9.52 1.98 -0.79
C LEU A 98 -10.90 2.49 -0.36
N ALA A 99 -10.96 3.65 0.31
CA ALA A 99 -12.20 4.22 0.85
C ALA A 99 -12.92 5.16 -0.13
N ALA A 100 -12.18 5.99 -0.87
CA ALA A 100 -12.75 7.05 -1.69
C ALA A 100 -12.03 7.15 -3.04
N ASP A 101 -12.80 7.37 -4.11
CA ASP A 101 -12.24 7.56 -5.45
C ASP A 101 -11.75 9.01 -5.58
N LEU A 102 -10.54 9.24 -5.07
CA LEU A 102 -9.91 10.55 -5.01
C LEU A 102 -8.63 10.55 -5.84
N PRO A 103 -8.30 11.67 -6.51
CA PRO A 103 -7.04 11.82 -7.21
C PRO A 103 -5.87 11.59 -6.26
N ARG A 104 -4.78 10.99 -6.79
CA ARG A 104 -3.52 10.92 -6.05
C ARG A 104 -3.00 12.33 -5.79
N THR A 105 -2.59 12.57 -4.55
CA THR A 105 -2.13 13.88 -4.07
C THR A 105 -0.61 14.03 -4.09
N ALA A 106 0.13 13.00 -4.49
CA ALA A 106 1.58 12.93 -4.44
C ALA A 106 2.10 11.92 -5.47
N ASP A 107 3.29 12.20 -6.00
CA ASP A 107 4.07 11.27 -6.80
C ASP A 107 4.79 10.27 -5.88
N ILE A 108 5.01 9.06 -6.37
CA ILE A 108 5.76 8.02 -5.68
C ILE A 108 6.88 7.55 -6.59
N VAL A 109 8.12 7.62 -6.09
CA VAL A 109 9.32 7.25 -6.84
C VAL A 109 10.15 6.27 -6.03
N ALA A 110 10.69 5.24 -6.67
CA ALA A 110 11.61 4.31 -6.05
C ALA A 110 12.95 5.00 -5.74
N ILE A 111 13.41 4.92 -4.50
CA ILE A 111 14.72 5.46 -4.06
C ILE A 111 15.79 4.37 -4.06
N GLU A 112 15.35 3.11 -4.00
CA GLU A 112 16.16 1.90 -4.17
C GLU A 112 15.42 0.94 -5.10
N ASP A 113 16.01 -0.20 -5.43
CA ASP A 113 15.26 -1.28 -6.08
C ASP A 113 14.16 -1.78 -5.11
N CYS A 114 12.90 -1.71 -5.53
CA CYS A 114 11.74 -1.99 -4.69
C CYS A 114 10.98 -3.24 -5.13
N GLU A 115 10.41 -3.94 -4.15
CA GLU A 115 9.32 -4.89 -4.35
C GLU A 115 8.09 -4.35 -3.61
N LEU A 116 7.01 -4.13 -4.36
CA LEU A 116 5.76 -3.56 -3.85
C LEU A 116 4.61 -4.51 -4.12
N VAL A 117 3.59 -4.47 -3.26
CA VAL A 117 2.35 -5.25 -3.43
C VAL A 117 1.18 -4.29 -3.48
N PHE A 118 0.46 -4.31 -4.61
CA PHE A 118 -0.71 -3.47 -4.82
C PHE A 118 -1.96 -4.20 -4.34
N PHE A 119 -2.71 -3.52 -3.48
CA PHE A 119 -4.03 -3.91 -3.01
C PHE A 119 -5.08 -3.02 -3.66
N LEU A 120 -5.74 -3.51 -4.70
CA LEU A 120 -6.69 -2.73 -5.49
C LEU A 120 -8.06 -2.67 -4.82
N ARG A 121 -8.87 -1.68 -5.22
CA ARG A 121 -10.26 -1.58 -4.78
C ARG A 121 -11.08 -2.80 -5.20
N SER A 122 -10.84 -3.34 -6.40
CA SER A 122 -11.49 -4.58 -6.86
C SER A 122 -11.26 -5.73 -5.89
N ASP A 123 -10.04 -5.87 -5.38
CA ASP A 123 -9.66 -6.93 -4.45
C ASP A 123 -10.42 -6.75 -3.11
N LEU A 124 -10.62 -5.50 -2.67
CA LEU A 124 -11.42 -5.18 -1.48
C LEU A 124 -12.91 -5.51 -1.69
N GLN A 125 -13.46 -5.22 -2.87
CA GLN A 125 -14.85 -5.55 -3.19
C GLN A 125 -15.06 -7.07 -3.23
N GLU A 126 -14.14 -7.82 -3.82
CA GLU A 126 -14.18 -9.29 -3.78
C GLU A 126 -14.08 -9.79 -2.34
N TRP A 127 -13.19 -9.20 -1.53
CA TRP A 127 -13.03 -9.59 -0.14
C TRP A 127 -14.28 -9.32 0.70
N LEU A 128 -14.96 -8.20 0.47
CA LEU A 128 -16.26 -7.88 1.09
C LEU A 128 -17.33 -8.91 0.74
N ALA A 129 -17.34 -9.40 -0.50
CA ALA A 129 -18.30 -10.41 -0.94
C ALA A 129 -18.03 -11.80 -0.31
N ILE A 130 -16.76 -12.18 -0.16
CA ILE A 130 -16.37 -13.53 0.27
C ILE A 130 -16.19 -13.65 1.79
N MET A 131 -15.65 -12.64 2.45
CA MET A 131 -15.40 -12.62 3.90
C MET A 131 -15.80 -11.26 4.52
N PRO A 132 -17.10 -10.92 4.51
CA PRO A 132 -17.60 -9.59 4.88
C PRO A 132 -17.20 -9.15 6.28
N LYS A 133 -17.19 -10.07 7.27
CA LYS A 133 -16.82 -9.76 8.65
C LYS A 133 -15.38 -9.24 8.76
N GLU A 134 -14.46 -9.86 8.04
CA GLU A 134 -13.03 -9.53 8.12
C GLU A 134 -12.71 -8.28 7.28
N ALA A 135 -13.30 -8.17 6.09
CA ALA A 135 -13.20 -6.96 5.28
C ALA A 135 -13.80 -5.73 5.99
N ALA A 136 -14.93 -5.88 6.69
CA ALA A 136 -15.53 -4.83 7.50
C ALA A 136 -14.64 -4.40 8.68
N ARG A 137 -13.82 -5.30 9.25
CA ARG A 137 -12.82 -4.90 10.26
C ARG A 137 -11.76 -4.00 9.66
N LEU A 138 -11.23 -4.34 8.48
CA LEU A 138 -10.26 -3.49 7.78
C LEU A 138 -10.84 -2.10 7.50
N LEU A 139 -12.09 -2.02 7.02
CA LEU A 139 -12.76 -0.73 6.80
C LEU A 139 -12.95 0.06 8.11
N GLN A 140 -13.29 -0.60 9.22
CA GLN A 140 -13.37 0.06 10.53
C GLN A 140 -12.01 0.59 11.00
N ASN A 141 -10.94 -0.17 10.79
CA ASN A 141 -9.58 0.24 11.13
C ASN A 141 -9.14 1.41 10.26
N LEU A 142 -9.45 1.38 8.96
CA LEU A 142 -9.22 2.49 8.04
C LEU A 142 -9.94 3.76 8.49
N SER A 143 -11.24 3.67 8.81
CA SER A 143 -12.02 4.80 9.30
C SER A 143 -11.44 5.40 10.58
N LYS A 144 -11.01 4.56 11.54
CA LYS A 144 -10.36 5.03 12.77
C LYS A 144 -9.05 5.76 12.49
N MET A 145 -8.20 5.17 11.65
CA MET A 145 -6.91 5.76 11.26
C MET A 145 -7.10 7.11 10.58
N LEU A 146 -8.01 7.21 9.61
CA LEU A 146 -8.28 8.46 8.89
C LEU A 146 -8.88 9.53 9.82
N ALA A 147 -9.79 9.14 10.72
CA ALA A 147 -10.35 10.06 11.72
C ALA A 147 -9.26 10.61 12.66
N GLN A 148 -8.35 9.76 13.15
CA GLN A 148 -7.22 10.19 13.99
C GLN A 148 -6.32 11.18 13.26
N ARG A 149 -5.92 10.86 12.02
CA ARG A 149 -5.09 11.74 11.19
C ARG A 149 -5.75 13.09 10.91
N LEU A 150 -7.07 13.10 10.65
CA LEU A 150 -7.82 14.33 10.46
C LEU A 150 -7.84 15.18 11.74
N MET A 151 -8.10 14.56 12.90
CA MET A 151 -8.10 15.24 14.19
C MET A 151 -6.72 15.83 14.53
N GLU A 152 -5.64 15.12 14.23
CA GLU A 152 -4.27 15.59 14.42
C GLU A 152 -3.96 16.80 13.52
N LYS A 153 -4.30 16.71 12.23
CA LYS A 153 -4.12 17.84 11.30
C LYS A 153 -4.92 19.08 11.73
N ASN A 154 -6.18 18.91 12.16
CA ASN A 154 -7.01 20.01 12.62
C ASN A 154 -6.41 20.72 13.84
N LYS A 155 -5.82 19.97 14.79
CA LYS A 155 -5.12 20.54 15.97
C LYS A 155 -3.87 21.33 15.58
N LEU A 156 -3.18 20.96 14.51
CA LEU A 156 -2.01 21.70 14.03
C LEU A 156 -2.42 23.03 13.39
N ILE A 157 -3.50 23.02 12.61
CA ILE A 157 -4.04 24.24 11.98
C ILE A 157 -4.49 25.24 13.04
N SER A 158 -5.22 24.79 14.08
CA SER A 158 -5.70 25.71 15.13
C SER A 158 -4.53 26.40 15.87
N ARG A 159 -3.44 25.68 16.13
CA ARG A 159 -2.23 26.24 16.79
C ARG A 159 -1.46 27.25 15.93
N GLN A 160 -1.62 27.21 14.61
CA GLN A 160 -1.00 28.19 13.71
C GLN A 160 -1.83 29.46 13.56
N GLN A 161 -3.14 29.40 13.84
CA GLN A 161 -4.04 30.55 13.80
C GLN A 161 -4.02 31.37 15.10
N ASP A 162 -3.58 30.77 16.21
CA ASP A 162 -3.42 31.43 17.52
C ASP A 162 -2.05 32.13 17.70
N ARG A 163 -1.25 32.27 16.62
CA ARG A 163 0.03 32.99 16.60
C ARG A 163 -0.03 34.17 15.62
#